data_AF-A0A937BIX9-F1
#
_entry.id   AF-A0A937BIX9-F1
#
_cell.length_a   1.000
_cell.length_b   1.000
_cell.length_c   1.000
_cell.angle_alpha   90.00
_cell.angle_beta   90.00
_cell.angle_gamma   90.00
#
_symmetry.space_group_name_H-M   'P 1'
#
loop_
_entity.id
_entity.type
_entity.pdbx_description
1 polymer ?
#
loop_
_entity_poly.entity_id
_entity_poly.type
_entity_poly.pdbx_seq_one_letter_code
_entity_poly.pdbx_strand_id
1 'polypeptide(L)'
;MGWSGRQPDCASRLGPPSSRRCLPQRSRVPHDPRLRHLDTLRTHHPAWRLLRSDHAPLVASFLHRVFVAPNVRVMAAADLAEALEDELYALRLHLGESAFPKPALEYLNDWAAPDKGWLRKFYRPGTDEAQFDLTPATEKAIAWLAQLSERQFVGTESRLLTLFDLLKQMSEGSEADPAKRIAELHKKRDDIDAEIAQVLSGDVPLLDDTALKDRFQQFMQGARELLTDFREVEHNFRQLDRRVRERIALWEGNKGALLEDIMGERDAIADSDQGKSFRAFWDFLLSSRRQEELTGLLDRVLTLPAITDLKPDSRTRRVHYDWMEAGEHTQRTVAALSQQLRRFLDDQAWLENRRIMDILHGIESKALALRDAPPAGNVMEMAEACADIELAMERPLFTPVIKPVIADLALQAGDEDIDPSALFGQVVVDKARLTRHIRHALQDRAQVTLGELVTSQPLQQGLAELVAYLQLGSETFSTVVDEDTPESIRWQTVATDGQAITRSARLPRVIFTR
;
A
#
# COMPACT_ATOMS: atom_id res chain seq x y z
N MET A 1 -52.43 13.28 41.92
CA MET A 1 -52.51 12.52 43.18
C MET A 1 -51.08 12.05 43.47
N GLY A 2 -50.20 12.80 44.15
CA GLY A 2 -50.25 13.13 45.59
C GLY A 2 -50.01 11.83 46.38
N TRP A 3 -48.95 11.65 47.18
CA TRP A 3 -48.52 12.40 48.37
C TRP A 3 -47.09 11.91 48.74
N SER A 4 -46.08 12.79 48.95
CA SER A 4 -45.58 13.26 50.27
C SER A 4 -45.34 12.15 51.31
N GLY A 5 -44.24 12.05 52.07
CA GLY A 5 -43.16 12.96 52.44
C GLY A 5 -42.76 12.63 53.89
N ARG A 6 -41.48 12.78 54.26
CA ARG A 6 -41.06 13.20 55.62
C ARG A 6 -39.54 13.38 55.73
N GLN A 7 -39.14 14.62 55.99
CA GLN A 7 -37.91 15.02 56.68
C GLN A 7 -37.95 14.63 58.17
N PRO A 8 -36.84 14.84 58.89
CA PRO A 8 -36.88 15.93 59.87
C PRO A 8 -35.66 16.86 59.87
N ASP A 9 -35.99 18.16 59.93
CA ASP A 9 -35.44 19.32 60.66
C ASP A 9 -33.94 19.49 61.01
N CYS A 10 -33.40 20.58 60.44
CA CYS A 10 -32.79 21.77 61.06
C CYS A 10 -31.87 21.65 62.30
N ALA A 11 -30.61 22.06 62.14
CA ALA A 11 -29.96 23.00 63.05
C ALA A 11 -28.80 23.76 62.36
N SER A 12 -28.88 25.07 62.46
CA SER A 12 -27.98 26.12 61.97
C SER A 12 -26.66 26.19 62.73
N ARG A 13 -25.52 26.31 62.02
CA ARG A 13 -24.32 26.98 62.51
C ARG A 13 -23.58 27.71 61.38
N LEU A 14 -23.41 29.01 61.59
CA LEU A 14 -22.64 29.96 60.78
C LEU A 14 -21.12 29.70 60.89
N GLY A 15 -20.41 29.78 59.77
CA GLY A 15 -18.94 29.84 59.67
C GLY A 15 -18.54 30.22 58.22
N PRO A 16 -17.46 31.02 58.01
CA PRO A 16 -17.20 31.70 56.73
C PRO A 16 -16.61 30.74 55.66
N PRO A 17 -16.71 31.06 54.36
CA PRO A 17 -16.28 30.14 53.31
C PRO A 17 -14.75 30.21 53.13
N SER A 18 -14.04 29.20 53.62
CA SER A 18 -12.66 28.94 53.19
C SER A 18 -12.68 28.25 51.84
N SER A 19 -12.06 28.88 50.84
CA SER A 19 -11.83 28.39 49.48
C SER A 19 -11.11 27.03 49.45
N ARG A 20 -11.86 25.94 49.40
CA ARG A 20 -11.31 24.62 49.01
C ARG A 20 -11.38 24.49 47.50
N ARG A 21 -10.22 24.67 46.84
CA ARG A 21 -9.97 24.23 45.46
C ARG A 21 -10.37 22.75 45.34
N CYS A 22 -11.37 22.45 44.52
CA CYS A 22 -11.60 21.11 44.03
C CYS A 22 -10.38 20.67 43.21
N LEU A 23 -9.58 19.75 43.77
CA LEU A 23 -8.64 18.96 42.96
C LEU A 23 -9.49 18.11 42.00
N PRO A 24 -9.23 18.14 40.68
CA PRO A 24 -9.97 17.30 39.75
C PRO A 24 -9.65 15.84 40.06
N GLN A 25 -10.69 15.05 40.34
CA GLN A 25 -10.59 13.59 40.40
C GLN A 25 -9.98 13.13 39.07
N ARG A 26 -8.79 12.54 39.13
CA ARG A 26 -8.19 11.86 37.98
C ARG A 26 -9.21 10.86 37.45
N SER A 27 -9.71 11.15 36.26
CA SER A 27 -10.52 10.25 35.45
C SER A 27 -9.81 8.89 35.40
N ARG A 28 -10.43 7.86 35.97
CA ARG A 28 -10.01 6.48 35.72
C ARG A 28 -10.27 6.22 34.24
N VAL A 29 -9.21 6.27 33.44
CA VAL A 29 -9.24 5.81 32.05
C VAL A 29 -9.75 4.37 32.07
N PRO A 30 -10.80 4.02 31.31
CA PRO A 30 -11.22 2.63 31.18
C PRO A 30 -10.06 1.87 30.52
N HIS A 31 -9.36 1.06 31.31
CA HIS A 31 -8.21 0.29 30.85
C HIS A 31 -8.69 -0.84 29.93
N ASP A 32 -8.34 -0.76 28.65
CA ASP A 32 -8.64 -1.80 27.67
C ASP A 32 -8.02 -3.15 28.11
N PRO A 33 -8.81 -4.23 28.32
CA PRO A 33 -8.31 -5.54 28.70
C PRO A 33 -7.32 -6.12 27.67
N ARG A 34 -7.41 -5.73 26.39
CA ARG A 34 -6.47 -6.15 25.35
C ARG A 34 -5.08 -5.56 25.58
N LEU A 35 -5.01 -4.29 25.99
CA LEU A 35 -3.73 -3.63 26.28
C LEU A 35 -3.00 -4.30 27.45
N ARG A 36 -3.72 -4.68 28.51
CA ARG A 36 -3.13 -5.42 29.66
C ARG A 36 -2.63 -6.80 29.27
N HIS A 37 -3.37 -7.50 28.42
CA HIS A 37 -2.95 -8.81 27.92
C HIS A 37 -1.65 -8.69 27.11
N LEU A 38 -1.57 -7.69 26.22
CA LEU A 38 -0.35 -7.42 25.44
C LEU A 38 0.82 -7.00 26.33
N ASP A 39 0.61 -6.19 27.37
CA ASP A 39 1.69 -5.82 28.30
C ASP A 39 2.17 -7.01 29.16
N THR A 40 1.27 -7.93 29.50
CA THR A 40 1.61 -9.20 30.15
C THR A 40 2.46 -10.07 29.23
N LEU A 41 2.06 -10.21 27.96
CA LEU A 41 2.85 -10.94 26.95
C LEU A 41 4.22 -10.29 26.74
N ARG A 42 4.29 -8.96 26.65
CA ARG A 42 5.55 -8.22 26.51
C ARG A 42 6.50 -8.45 27.68
N THR A 43 5.97 -8.66 28.89
CA THR A 43 6.77 -8.83 30.11
C THR A 43 7.17 -10.29 30.35
N HIS A 44 6.30 -11.24 30.02
CA HIS A 44 6.47 -12.65 30.40
C HIS A 44 6.73 -13.60 29.23
N HIS A 45 6.38 -13.25 28.00
CA HIS A 45 6.54 -14.16 26.86
C HIS A 45 8.01 -14.18 26.37
N PRO A 46 8.72 -15.33 26.41
CA PRO A 46 10.14 -15.43 26.04
C PRO A 46 10.46 -14.90 24.64
N ALA A 47 9.58 -15.18 23.66
CA ALA A 47 9.72 -14.70 22.28
C ALA A 47 9.75 -13.17 22.20
N TRP A 48 8.86 -12.47 22.91
CA TRP A 48 8.81 -11.00 22.85
C TRP A 48 9.97 -10.40 23.63
N ARG A 49 10.41 -11.03 24.71
CA ARG A 49 11.62 -10.64 25.43
C ARG A 49 12.87 -10.79 24.58
N LEU A 50 12.98 -11.84 23.77
CA LEU A 50 14.06 -12.02 22.79
C LEU A 50 14.08 -10.83 21.83
N LEU A 51 12.94 -10.54 21.19
CA LEU A 51 12.82 -9.46 20.21
C LEU A 51 13.07 -8.05 20.79
N ARG A 52 12.88 -7.86 22.11
CA ARG A 52 13.17 -6.60 22.81
C ARG A 52 14.62 -6.50 23.29
N SER A 53 15.40 -7.58 23.24
CA SER A 53 16.76 -7.57 23.77
C SER A 53 17.71 -6.81 22.84
N ASP A 54 18.65 -6.06 23.41
CA ASP A 54 19.65 -5.30 22.64
C ASP A 54 20.57 -6.21 21.81
N HIS A 55 20.63 -7.50 22.16
CA HIS A 55 21.42 -8.51 21.48
C HIS A 55 20.57 -9.47 20.63
N ALA A 56 19.30 -9.12 20.36
CA ALA A 56 18.40 -9.95 19.57
C ALA A 56 19.00 -10.42 18.23
N PRO A 57 19.71 -9.59 17.45
CA PRO A 57 20.31 -10.04 16.19
C PRO A 57 21.33 -11.16 16.38
N LEU A 58 22.22 -11.05 17.36
CA LEU A 58 23.21 -12.09 17.70
C LEU A 58 22.52 -13.38 18.14
N VAL A 59 21.59 -13.28 19.09
CA VAL A 59 20.93 -14.49 19.62
C VAL A 59 20.12 -15.18 18.53
N ALA A 60 19.37 -14.41 17.73
CA ALA A 60 18.56 -14.98 16.65
C ALA A 60 19.42 -15.58 15.53
N SER A 61 20.48 -14.89 15.08
CA SER A 61 21.35 -15.40 14.00
C SER A 61 22.08 -16.67 14.43
N PHE A 62 22.65 -16.68 15.63
CA PHE A 62 23.38 -17.82 16.18
C PHE A 62 22.46 -19.03 16.38
N LEU A 63 21.32 -18.86 17.07
CA LEU A 63 20.39 -19.97 17.32
C LEU A 63 19.75 -20.48 16.03
N HIS A 64 19.50 -19.60 15.06
CA HIS A 64 19.05 -20.03 13.73
C HIS A 64 20.11 -20.90 13.04
N ARG A 65 21.38 -20.48 13.03
CA ARG A 65 22.48 -21.23 12.41
C ARG A 65 22.74 -22.58 13.07
N VAL A 66 22.59 -22.67 14.39
CA VAL A 66 22.97 -23.86 15.17
C VAL A 66 21.83 -24.87 15.32
N PHE A 67 20.58 -24.41 15.52
CA PHE A 67 19.43 -25.31 15.76
C PHE A 67 18.48 -25.38 14.56
N VAL A 68 18.10 -24.24 13.98
CA VAL A 68 17.00 -24.18 12.99
C VAL A 68 17.46 -24.62 11.59
N ALA A 69 18.53 -24.04 11.07
CA ALA A 69 19.05 -24.33 9.73
C ALA A 69 19.51 -25.80 9.56
N PRO A 70 20.28 -26.39 10.49
CA PRO A 70 20.65 -27.81 10.42
C PRO A 70 19.59 -28.74 11.02
N ASN A 71 18.48 -28.21 11.55
CA ASN A 71 17.39 -28.95 12.21
C ASN A 71 17.89 -29.87 13.35
N VAL A 72 18.81 -29.36 14.17
CA VAL A 72 19.33 -30.05 15.36
C VAL A 72 18.44 -29.71 16.54
N ARG A 73 17.90 -30.73 17.22
CA ARG A 73 17.01 -30.51 18.38
C ARG A 73 17.76 -30.29 19.69
N VAL A 74 18.89 -30.97 19.88
CA VAL A 74 19.63 -30.94 21.15
C VAL A 74 21.12 -30.89 20.88
N MET A 75 21.83 -30.04 21.62
CA MET A 75 23.27 -29.88 21.52
C MET A 75 23.94 -29.97 22.90
N ALA A 76 25.14 -30.53 22.97
CA ALA A 76 25.92 -30.56 24.20
C ALA A 76 26.41 -29.14 24.57
N ALA A 77 26.53 -28.87 25.87
CA ALA A 77 26.95 -27.56 26.36
C ALA A 77 28.36 -27.16 25.88
N ALA A 78 29.27 -28.13 25.75
CA ALA A 78 30.63 -27.88 25.27
C ALA A 78 30.62 -27.41 23.80
N ASP A 79 29.99 -28.20 22.92
CA ASP A 79 29.88 -27.88 21.49
C ASP A 79 29.18 -26.54 21.24
N LEU A 80 28.10 -26.27 21.98
CA LEU A 80 27.35 -25.02 21.85
C LEU A 80 28.16 -23.81 22.35
N ALA A 81 28.94 -23.99 23.43
CA ALA A 81 29.79 -22.93 23.97
C ALA A 81 30.96 -22.62 23.03
N GLU A 82 31.58 -23.65 22.44
CA GLU A 82 32.64 -23.49 21.43
C GLU A 82 32.12 -22.72 20.20
N ALA A 83 30.99 -23.17 19.63
CA ALA A 83 30.39 -22.51 18.47
C ALA A 83 29.99 -21.05 18.73
N LEU A 84 29.57 -20.73 19.96
CA LEU A 84 29.24 -19.35 20.35
C LEU A 84 30.50 -18.51 20.58
N GLU A 85 31.56 -19.08 21.17
CA GLU A 85 32.80 -18.35 21.40
C GLU A 85 33.47 -17.96 20.07
N ASP A 86 33.42 -18.82 19.05
CA ASP A 86 33.87 -18.49 17.69
C ASP A 86 33.12 -17.30 17.09
N GLU A 87 31.80 -17.24 17.27
CA GLU A 87 30.96 -16.13 16.81
C GLU A 87 31.27 -14.83 17.57
N LEU A 88 31.41 -14.92 18.90
CA LEU A 88 31.76 -13.78 19.75
C LEU A 88 33.16 -13.25 19.41
N TYR A 89 34.12 -14.13 19.13
CA TYR A 89 35.45 -13.77 18.69
C TYR A 89 35.40 -12.99 17.37
N ALA A 90 34.66 -13.48 16.38
CA ALA A 90 34.46 -12.78 15.11
C ALA A 90 33.81 -11.39 15.32
N LEU A 91 32.82 -11.28 16.19
CA LEU A 91 32.15 -10.01 16.48
C LEU A 91 33.05 -9.01 17.22
N ARG A 92 33.84 -9.48 18.20
CA ARG A 92 34.84 -8.65 18.90
C ARG A 92 35.88 -8.08 17.94
N LEU A 93 36.27 -8.84 16.92
CA LEU A 93 37.21 -8.37 15.90
C LEU A 93 36.64 -7.20 15.05
N HIS A 94 35.33 -7.22 14.77
CA HIS A 94 34.70 -6.19 13.92
C HIS A 94 34.16 -4.99 14.70
N LEU A 95 33.63 -5.20 15.90
CA LEU A 95 32.94 -4.18 16.72
C LEU A 95 33.83 -3.62 17.86
N GLY A 96 35.01 -4.20 18.06
CA GLY A 96 35.97 -3.83 19.12
C GLY A 96 35.96 -4.80 20.31
N GLU A 97 37.09 -4.91 21.01
CA GLU A 97 37.31 -5.88 22.09
C GLU A 97 36.35 -5.73 23.28
N SER A 98 35.76 -4.56 23.48
CA SER A 98 34.77 -4.31 24.54
C SER A 98 33.36 -4.82 24.22
N ALA A 99 33.10 -5.22 22.96
CA ALA A 99 31.80 -5.75 22.57
C ALA A 99 31.64 -7.20 23.08
N PHE A 100 30.53 -7.47 23.76
CA PHE A 100 30.21 -8.80 24.33
C PHE A 100 31.28 -9.37 25.28
N PRO A 101 31.46 -8.76 26.47
CA PRO A 101 32.60 -9.06 27.36
C PRO A 101 32.49 -10.40 28.12
N LYS A 102 31.32 -11.04 28.13
CA LYS A 102 31.13 -12.31 28.86
C LYS A 102 31.62 -13.52 28.05
N PRO A 103 32.07 -14.61 28.68
CA PRO A 103 32.36 -15.86 28.00
C PRO A 103 31.07 -16.51 27.47
N ALA A 104 31.18 -17.29 26.39
CA ALA A 104 30.07 -17.95 25.72
C ALA A 104 29.18 -18.77 26.68
N LEU A 105 29.78 -19.55 27.58
CA LEU A 105 29.03 -20.39 28.53
C LEU A 105 28.17 -19.55 29.49
N GLU A 106 28.62 -18.36 29.88
CA GLU A 106 27.84 -17.45 30.73
C GLU A 106 26.65 -16.89 29.94
N TYR A 107 26.83 -16.52 28.68
CA TYR A 107 25.73 -16.12 27.80
C TYR A 107 24.69 -17.24 27.62
N LEU A 108 25.12 -18.49 27.40
CA LEU A 108 24.21 -19.63 27.26
C LEU A 108 23.43 -19.90 28.54
N ASN A 109 24.06 -19.80 29.71
CA ASN A 109 23.38 -19.92 30.99
C ASN A 109 22.38 -18.77 31.20
N ASP A 110 22.75 -17.53 30.84
CA ASP A 110 21.84 -16.38 30.87
C ASP A 110 20.64 -16.59 29.94
N TRP A 111 20.84 -17.17 28.75
CA TRP A 111 19.75 -17.46 27.80
C TRP A 111 18.84 -18.59 28.28
N ALA A 112 19.37 -19.53 29.06
CA ALA A 112 18.60 -20.60 29.68
C ALA A 112 17.98 -20.24 31.04
N ALA A 113 18.32 -19.08 31.60
CA ALA A 113 17.79 -18.64 32.88
C ALA A 113 16.25 -18.46 32.82
N PRO A 114 15.52 -18.72 33.91
CA PRO A 114 14.05 -18.70 33.91
C PRO A 114 13.44 -17.35 33.54
N ASP A 115 14.20 -16.27 33.69
CA ASP A 115 13.76 -14.94 33.29
C ASP A 115 13.72 -14.83 31.77
N LYS A 116 14.76 -15.24 31.04
CA LYS A 116 14.80 -15.17 29.57
C LYS A 116 14.08 -16.34 28.93
N GLY A 117 14.36 -17.55 29.39
CA GLY A 117 13.73 -18.79 28.94
C GLY A 117 13.89 -19.04 27.44
N TRP A 118 15.02 -18.63 26.84
CA TRP A 118 15.23 -18.78 25.41
C TRP A 118 15.72 -20.17 25.05
N LEU A 119 16.60 -20.72 25.89
CA LEU A 119 17.09 -22.08 25.84
C LEU A 119 16.57 -22.88 27.04
N ARG A 120 16.53 -24.20 26.90
CA ARG A 120 16.30 -25.12 28.01
C ARG A 120 17.58 -25.90 28.27
N LYS A 121 18.13 -25.75 29.47
CA LYS A 121 19.26 -26.56 29.96
C LYS A 121 18.74 -27.78 30.72
N PHE A 122 19.20 -28.98 30.38
CA PHE A 122 18.85 -30.22 31.07
C PHE A 122 19.99 -31.23 31.00
N TYR A 123 19.94 -32.25 31.86
CA TYR A 123 20.88 -33.37 31.87
C TYR A 123 20.15 -34.63 31.40
N ARG A 124 20.75 -35.42 30.51
CA ARG A 124 20.17 -36.71 30.15
C ARG A 124 20.35 -37.70 31.30
N PRO A 125 19.38 -38.60 31.52
CA PRO A 125 19.55 -39.69 32.47
C PRO A 125 20.79 -40.51 32.13
N GLY A 126 21.74 -40.60 33.07
CA GLY A 126 22.97 -41.39 32.92
C GLY A 126 24.19 -40.65 32.36
N THR A 127 24.11 -39.35 32.08
CA THR A 127 25.25 -38.51 31.69
C THR A 127 25.36 -37.27 32.57
N ASP A 128 26.57 -36.88 32.98
CA ASP A 128 26.83 -35.63 33.70
C ASP A 128 27.02 -34.42 32.76
N GLU A 129 26.75 -34.62 31.47
CA GLU A 129 26.86 -33.57 30.46
C GLU A 129 25.57 -32.76 30.36
N ALA A 130 25.70 -31.43 30.50
CA ALA A 130 24.60 -30.50 30.28
C ALA A 130 24.29 -30.41 28.78
N GLN A 131 23.01 -30.41 28.44
CA GLN A 131 22.51 -30.24 27.09
C GLN A 131 21.57 -29.05 27.00
N PHE A 132 21.56 -28.42 25.83
CA PHE A 132 20.68 -27.30 25.51
C PHE A 132 19.73 -27.67 24.38
N ASP A 133 18.49 -27.20 24.52
CA ASP A 133 17.42 -27.29 23.52
C ASP A 133 16.80 -25.90 23.33
N LEU A 134 16.33 -25.64 22.11
CA LEU A 134 15.67 -24.40 21.74
C LEU A 134 14.24 -24.43 22.26
N THR A 135 13.81 -23.39 22.98
CA THR A 135 12.41 -23.36 23.42
C THR A 135 11.47 -23.05 22.24
N PRO A 136 10.23 -23.60 22.23
CA PRO A 136 9.27 -23.33 21.17
C PRO A 136 8.93 -21.84 21.00
N ALA A 137 9.04 -21.06 22.07
CA ALA A 137 8.83 -19.62 22.03
C ALA A 137 9.94 -18.91 21.24
N THR A 138 11.20 -19.30 21.45
CA THR A 138 12.36 -18.77 20.70
C THR A 138 12.31 -19.20 19.25
N GLU A 139 11.97 -20.46 18.97
CA GLU A 139 11.80 -20.96 17.60
C GLU A 139 10.74 -20.15 16.84
N LYS A 140 9.59 -19.86 17.48
CA LYS A 140 8.57 -18.95 16.92
C LYS A 140 9.10 -17.55 16.63
N ALA A 141 9.92 -16.97 17.52
CA ALA A 141 10.53 -15.66 17.28
C ALA A 141 11.48 -15.68 16.09
N ILE A 142 12.34 -16.70 15.99
CA ILE A 142 13.29 -16.85 14.89
C ILE A 142 12.54 -17.10 13.57
N ALA A 143 11.54 -17.97 13.58
CA ALA A 143 10.69 -18.22 12.41
C ALA A 143 9.99 -16.93 11.96
N TRP A 144 9.50 -16.10 12.89
CA TRP A 144 8.94 -14.80 12.56
C TRP A 144 9.98 -13.83 12.00
N LEU A 145 11.19 -13.77 12.55
CA LEU A 145 12.28 -12.96 12.00
C LEU A 145 12.66 -13.39 10.57
N ALA A 146 12.64 -14.69 10.29
CA ALA A 146 12.86 -15.21 8.95
C ALA A 146 11.74 -14.79 7.96
N GLN A 147 10.52 -14.53 8.45
CA GLN A 147 9.43 -13.97 7.62
C GLN A 147 9.59 -12.49 7.32
N LEU A 148 10.35 -11.75 8.13
CA LEU A 148 10.64 -10.32 7.86
C LEU A 148 11.62 -10.15 6.69
N SER A 149 12.41 -11.17 6.40
CA SER A 149 13.25 -11.20 5.20
C SER A 149 12.36 -11.46 3.98
N GLU A 150 12.56 -10.73 2.89
CA GLU A 150 11.72 -10.79 1.69
C GLU A 150 11.43 -12.25 1.29
N ARG A 151 10.19 -12.67 1.50
CA ARG A 151 9.72 -13.93 0.96
C ARG A 151 9.59 -13.74 -0.54
N GLN A 152 10.27 -14.58 -1.33
CA GLN A 152 9.89 -14.78 -2.72
C GLN A 152 8.48 -15.38 -2.72
N PHE A 153 7.51 -14.50 -2.96
CA PHE A 153 6.09 -14.75 -2.80
C PHE A 153 5.62 -15.72 -3.87
N VAL A 154 5.15 -16.89 -3.44
CA VAL A 154 4.55 -17.92 -4.30
C VAL A 154 3.06 -18.04 -3.95
N GLY A 155 2.21 -17.68 -4.93
CA GLY A 155 0.89 -18.25 -5.14
C GLY A 155 -0.27 -17.75 -4.28
N THR A 156 -0.74 -16.52 -4.47
CA THR A 156 -2.11 -16.10 -4.04
C THR A 156 -3.18 -17.00 -4.66
N GLU A 157 -3.02 -17.38 -5.93
CA GLU A 157 -3.95 -18.26 -6.65
C GLU A 157 -3.99 -19.68 -6.05
N SER A 158 -2.84 -20.29 -5.77
CA SER A 158 -2.75 -21.63 -5.16
C SER A 158 -3.39 -21.66 -3.77
N ARG A 159 -3.23 -20.59 -2.98
CA ARG A 159 -3.85 -20.48 -1.64
C ARG A 159 -5.37 -20.37 -1.73
N LEU A 160 -5.91 -19.53 -2.61
CA LEU A 160 -7.36 -19.44 -2.76
C LEU A 160 -7.96 -20.75 -3.29
N LEU A 161 -7.31 -21.39 -4.28
CA LEU A 161 -7.74 -22.71 -4.76
C LEU A 161 -7.72 -23.74 -3.63
N THR A 162 -6.69 -23.73 -2.79
CA THR A 162 -6.61 -24.60 -1.61
C THR A 162 -7.72 -24.29 -0.59
N LEU A 163 -8.03 -23.01 -0.33
CA LEU A 163 -9.14 -22.64 0.56
C LEU A 163 -10.49 -23.10 0.02
N PHE A 164 -10.68 -23.02 -1.30
CA PHE A 164 -11.87 -23.48 -1.99
C PHE A 164 -11.98 -25.01 -1.96
N ASP A 165 -10.88 -25.71 -2.21
CA ASP A 165 -10.81 -27.17 -2.12
C ASP A 165 -11.05 -27.65 -0.69
N LEU A 166 -10.54 -26.95 0.33
CA LEU A 166 -10.83 -27.26 1.73
C LEU A 166 -12.32 -27.09 2.05
N LEU A 167 -12.96 -26.01 1.58
CA LEU A 167 -14.41 -25.83 1.74
C LEU A 167 -15.21 -26.90 0.99
N LYS A 168 -14.80 -27.25 -0.23
CA LYS A 168 -15.43 -28.30 -1.04
C LYS A 168 -15.26 -29.67 -0.37
N GLN A 169 -14.10 -29.97 0.21
CA GLN A 169 -13.89 -31.20 0.98
C GLN A 169 -14.75 -31.25 2.25
N MET A 170 -14.96 -30.11 2.91
CA MET A 170 -15.83 -30.01 4.09
C MET A 170 -17.32 -30.12 3.73
N SER A 171 -17.75 -29.64 2.55
CA SER A 171 -19.14 -29.76 2.09
C SER A 171 -19.44 -31.15 1.51
N GLU A 172 -18.52 -31.71 0.72
CA GLU A 172 -18.65 -33.02 0.09
C GLU A 172 -18.66 -34.16 1.11
N GLY A 173 -18.01 -33.98 2.27
CA GLY A 173 -18.13 -34.87 3.42
C GLY A 173 -19.49 -34.84 4.13
N SER A 174 -20.48 -34.07 3.65
CA SER A 174 -21.78 -33.90 4.35
C SER A 174 -22.97 -33.56 3.43
N GLU A 175 -22.98 -33.94 2.14
CA GLU A 175 -24.03 -33.49 1.20
C GLU A 175 -24.65 -34.58 0.31
N ALA A 176 -25.99 -34.65 0.35
CA ALA A 176 -26.86 -35.62 -0.32
C ALA A 176 -27.85 -34.91 -1.25
N ASP A 177 -27.49 -34.67 -2.53
CA ASP A 177 -28.44 -34.34 -3.61
C ASP A 177 -27.84 -34.63 -5.03
N PRO A 178 -28.53 -35.33 -5.97
CA PRO A 178 -27.86 -36.08 -7.05
C PRO A 178 -27.67 -35.42 -8.43
N ALA A 179 -28.39 -34.36 -8.83
CA ALA A 179 -28.54 -34.06 -10.26
C ALA A 179 -27.36 -33.31 -10.93
N LYS A 180 -26.71 -32.36 -10.24
CA LYS A 180 -25.54 -31.63 -10.79
C LYS A 180 -24.20 -32.35 -10.52
N ARG A 181 -24.25 -33.39 -9.68
CA ARG A 181 -23.17 -34.30 -9.30
C ARG A 181 -22.74 -35.16 -10.50
N ILE A 182 -23.65 -35.55 -11.40
CA ILE A 182 -23.46 -36.61 -12.44
C ILE A 182 -22.26 -36.41 -13.40
N ALA A 183 -21.96 -35.18 -13.82
CA ALA A 183 -20.88 -34.94 -14.79
C ALA A 183 -19.47 -34.92 -14.15
N GLU A 184 -19.34 -34.38 -12.94
CA GLU A 184 -18.12 -34.50 -12.12
C GLU A 184 -18.01 -35.89 -11.46
N LEU A 185 -19.15 -36.57 -11.25
CA LEU A 185 -19.25 -37.92 -10.71
C LEU A 185 -18.68 -38.99 -11.63
N HIS A 186 -18.67 -38.84 -12.95
CA HIS A 186 -18.10 -39.88 -13.82
C HIS A 186 -16.58 -40.00 -13.66
N LYS A 187 -15.88 -38.89 -13.43
CA LYS A 187 -14.42 -38.91 -13.19
C LYS A 187 -14.09 -39.32 -11.76
N LYS A 188 -14.90 -38.87 -10.80
CA LYS A 188 -14.85 -39.35 -9.41
C LYS A 188 -15.34 -40.80 -9.26
N ARG A 189 -16.12 -41.35 -10.19
CA ARG A 189 -16.66 -42.73 -10.15
C ARG A 189 -15.53 -43.75 -10.15
N ASP A 190 -14.52 -43.54 -10.98
CA ASP A 190 -13.44 -44.51 -11.09
C ASP A 190 -12.56 -44.50 -9.82
N ASP A 191 -12.35 -43.34 -9.18
CA ASP A 191 -11.69 -43.22 -7.87
C ASP A 191 -12.58 -43.74 -6.72
N ILE A 192 -13.88 -43.46 -6.81
CA ILE A 192 -14.90 -43.92 -5.86
C ILE A 192 -15.21 -45.40 -6.04
N ASP A 193 -14.98 -46.06 -7.18
CA ASP A 193 -15.16 -47.52 -7.32
C ASP A 193 -14.10 -48.27 -6.48
N ALA A 194 -12.90 -47.69 -6.36
CA ALA A 194 -11.88 -48.15 -5.41
C ALA A 194 -12.29 -47.85 -3.95
N GLU A 195 -12.87 -46.69 -3.68
CA GLU A 195 -13.36 -46.29 -2.36
C GLU A 195 -14.67 -47.03 -1.96
N ILE A 196 -15.53 -47.39 -2.90
CA ILE A 196 -16.77 -48.18 -2.77
C ILE A 196 -16.41 -49.61 -2.44
N ALA A 197 -15.36 -50.17 -3.03
CA ALA A 197 -14.85 -51.47 -2.59
C ALA A 197 -14.41 -51.41 -1.11
N GLN A 198 -13.91 -50.26 -0.65
CA GLN A 198 -13.53 -49.98 0.74
C GLN A 198 -14.75 -49.74 1.66
N VAL A 199 -15.75 -49.00 1.20
CA VAL A 199 -17.00 -48.68 1.93
C VAL A 199 -17.97 -49.88 1.98
N LEU A 200 -18.05 -50.69 0.91
CA LEU A 200 -18.80 -51.97 0.89
C LEU A 200 -18.17 -52.98 1.85
N SER A 201 -16.88 -52.83 2.18
CA SER A 201 -16.22 -53.59 3.24
C SER A 201 -16.51 -53.06 4.66
N GLY A 202 -17.24 -51.92 4.76
CA GLY A 202 -17.76 -51.36 6.00
C GLY A 202 -17.06 -50.10 6.52
N ASP A 203 -16.03 -49.60 5.84
CA ASP A 203 -15.27 -48.42 6.27
C ASP A 203 -15.68 -47.17 5.48
N VAL A 204 -16.53 -46.32 6.07
CA VAL A 204 -16.75 -44.93 5.62
C VAL A 204 -15.88 -44.03 6.48
N PRO A 205 -14.76 -43.49 5.97
CA PRO A 205 -13.96 -42.52 6.71
C PRO A 205 -14.69 -41.17 6.73
N LEU A 206 -15.64 -41.02 7.64
CA LEU A 206 -16.22 -39.72 7.96
C LEU A 206 -15.13 -38.88 8.64
N LEU A 207 -15.06 -37.59 8.27
CA LEU A 207 -14.31 -36.62 9.05
C LEU A 207 -14.89 -36.59 10.46
N ASP A 208 -14.05 -36.85 11.46
CA ASP A 208 -14.43 -36.68 12.85
C ASP A 208 -14.55 -35.17 13.17
N ASP A 209 -15.25 -34.85 14.25
CA ASP A 209 -15.46 -33.46 14.68
C ASP A 209 -14.12 -32.72 14.88
N THR A 210 -13.04 -33.42 15.23
CA THR A 210 -11.70 -32.85 15.41
C THR A 210 -11.10 -32.41 14.08
N ALA A 211 -11.11 -33.28 13.06
CA ALA A 211 -10.57 -32.96 11.74
C ALA A 211 -11.40 -31.89 11.03
N LEU A 212 -12.72 -31.85 11.26
CA LEU A 212 -13.58 -30.77 10.76
C LEU A 212 -13.22 -29.41 11.40
N LYS A 213 -13.00 -29.39 12.72
CA LYS A 213 -12.56 -28.18 13.45
C LYS A 213 -11.18 -27.71 12.98
N ASP A 214 -10.23 -28.63 12.78
CA ASP A 214 -8.88 -28.32 12.31
C ASP A 214 -8.90 -27.71 10.89
N ARG A 215 -9.62 -28.33 9.96
CA ARG A 215 -9.78 -27.79 8.59
C ARG A 215 -10.44 -26.42 8.57
N PHE A 216 -11.45 -26.19 9.43
CA PHE A 216 -12.07 -24.88 9.56
C PHE A 216 -11.09 -23.82 10.08
N GLN A 217 -10.24 -24.17 11.05
CA GLN A 217 -9.19 -23.27 11.56
C GLN A 217 -8.14 -22.96 10.49
N GLN A 218 -7.74 -23.94 9.69
CA GLN A 218 -6.83 -23.76 8.55
C GLN A 218 -7.44 -22.81 7.51
N PHE A 219 -8.72 -22.98 7.18
CA PHE A 219 -9.44 -22.07 6.30
C PHE A 219 -9.42 -20.63 6.84
N MET A 220 -9.73 -20.45 8.13
CA MET A 220 -9.74 -19.14 8.78
C MET A 220 -8.36 -18.49 8.88
N GLN A 221 -7.30 -19.29 8.97
CA GLN A 221 -5.93 -18.79 8.94
C GLN A 221 -5.58 -18.29 7.54
N GLY A 222 -5.79 -19.11 6.50
CA GLY A 222 -5.51 -18.71 5.12
C GLY A 222 -6.36 -17.52 4.66
N ALA A 223 -7.61 -17.41 5.12
CA ALA A 223 -8.47 -16.26 4.84
C ALA A 223 -7.92 -14.92 5.37
N ARG A 224 -7.26 -14.94 6.54
CA ARG A 224 -6.63 -13.76 7.16
C ARG A 224 -5.29 -13.43 6.53
N GLU A 225 -4.53 -14.45 6.15
CA GLU A 225 -3.27 -14.28 5.40
C GLU A 225 -3.54 -13.61 4.06
N LEU A 226 -4.57 -14.02 3.34
CA LEU A 226 -4.94 -13.41 2.06
C LEU A 226 -5.22 -11.90 2.18
N LEU A 227 -5.87 -11.46 3.26
CA LEU A 227 -6.07 -10.02 3.55
C LEU A 227 -4.75 -9.27 3.79
N THR A 228 -3.75 -9.97 4.33
CA THR A 228 -2.42 -9.41 4.55
C THR A 228 -1.68 -9.31 3.21
N ASP A 229 -1.82 -10.31 2.35
CA ASP A 229 -1.22 -10.33 1.00
C ASP A 229 -1.69 -9.11 0.17
N PHE A 230 -2.96 -8.73 0.24
CA PHE A 230 -3.46 -7.51 -0.43
C PHE A 230 -2.70 -6.25 0.01
N ARG A 231 -2.46 -6.09 1.31
CA ARG A 231 -1.75 -4.94 1.87
C ARG A 231 -0.28 -4.92 1.46
N GLU A 232 0.32 -6.10 1.32
CA GLU A 232 1.70 -6.25 0.87
C GLU A 232 1.85 -5.87 -0.61
N VAL A 233 0.94 -6.33 -1.47
CA VAL A 233 0.88 -5.91 -2.89
C VAL A 233 0.75 -4.40 -2.99
N GLU A 234 -0.16 -3.79 -2.22
CA GLU A 234 -0.33 -2.34 -2.17
C GLU A 234 0.98 -1.63 -1.75
N HIS A 235 1.66 -2.14 -0.73
CA HIS A 235 2.94 -1.58 -0.27
C HIS A 235 4.02 -1.66 -1.35
N ASN A 236 4.13 -2.79 -2.06
CA ASN A 236 5.10 -2.99 -3.14
C ASN A 236 4.88 -1.99 -4.28
N PHE A 237 3.63 -1.74 -4.68
CA PHE A 237 3.32 -0.72 -5.69
C PHE A 237 3.66 0.71 -5.22
N ARG A 238 3.45 1.04 -3.94
CA ARG A 238 3.86 2.35 -3.38
C ARG A 238 5.39 2.51 -3.36
N GLN A 239 6.12 1.45 -3.04
CA GLN A 239 7.59 1.47 -3.10
C GLN A 239 8.10 1.61 -4.53
N LEU A 240 7.49 0.92 -5.49
CA LEU A 240 7.80 1.09 -6.91
C LEU A 240 7.57 2.54 -7.34
N ASP A 241 6.40 3.10 -7.03
CA ASP A 241 6.07 4.49 -7.38
C ASP A 241 7.09 5.48 -6.80
N ARG A 242 7.52 5.28 -5.54
CA ARG A 242 8.58 6.10 -4.94
C ARG A 242 9.91 5.97 -5.69
N ARG A 243 10.35 4.74 -5.98
CA ARG A 243 11.58 4.48 -6.74
C ARG A 243 11.54 5.09 -8.14
N VAL A 244 10.39 5.01 -8.82
CA VAL A 244 10.17 5.63 -10.12
C VAL A 244 10.29 7.15 -10.02
N ARG A 245 9.69 7.79 -9.01
CA ARG A 245 9.83 9.24 -8.79
C ARG A 245 11.27 9.66 -8.50
N GLU A 246 11.95 8.94 -7.61
CA GLU A 246 13.36 9.19 -7.28
C GLU A 246 14.23 9.11 -8.53
N ARG A 247 14.00 8.09 -9.38
CA ARG A 247 14.76 7.90 -10.62
C ARG A 247 14.45 8.97 -11.66
N ILE A 248 13.19 9.38 -11.82
CA ILE A 248 12.83 10.50 -12.70
C ILE A 248 13.50 11.80 -12.24
N ALA A 249 13.56 12.06 -10.93
CA ALA A 249 14.19 13.27 -10.39
C ALA A 249 15.72 13.30 -10.61
N LEU A 250 16.37 12.14 -10.65
CA LEU A 250 17.82 11.98 -10.86
C LEU A 250 18.19 11.74 -12.33
N TRP A 251 17.23 11.72 -13.25
CA TRP A 251 17.47 11.35 -14.65
C TRP A 251 17.87 12.56 -15.52
N GLU A 252 19.05 12.49 -16.12
CA GLU A 252 19.60 13.52 -17.03
C GLU A 252 19.71 13.04 -18.49
N GLY A 253 19.18 11.85 -18.83
CA GLY A 253 19.31 11.20 -20.14
C GLY A 253 18.11 11.36 -21.09
N ASN A 254 18.15 10.64 -22.23
CA ASN A 254 17.07 10.66 -23.23
C ASN A 254 15.75 10.03 -22.71
N LYS A 255 14.63 10.71 -22.93
CA LYS A 255 13.26 10.32 -22.54
C LYS A 255 12.90 8.90 -22.98
N GLY A 256 13.29 8.48 -24.18
CA GLY A 256 12.97 7.14 -24.70
C GLY A 256 13.51 6.02 -23.81
N ALA A 257 14.75 6.16 -23.33
CA ALA A 257 15.39 5.17 -22.46
C ALA A 257 14.78 5.16 -21.05
N LEU A 258 14.39 6.31 -20.51
CA LEU A 258 13.68 6.39 -19.23
C LEU A 258 12.30 5.74 -19.29
N LEU A 259 11.57 5.96 -20.40
CA LEU A 259 10.25 5.40 -20.60
C LEU A 259 10.31 3.88 -20.81
N GLU A 260 11.31 3.40 -21.53
CA GLU A 260 11.59 1.97 -21.72
C GLU A 260 11.98 1.28 -20.40
N ASP A 261 12.83 1.91 -19.57
CA ASP A 261 13.21 1.39 -18.25
C ASP A 261 12.02 1.37 -17.27
N ILE A 262 11.25 2.46 -17.16
CA ILE A 262 10.10 2.56 -16.26
C ILE A 262 8.93 1.68 -16.70
N MET A 263 8.61 1.66 -18.01
CA MET A 263 7.57 0.76 -18.52
C MET A 263 8.01 -0.69 -18.43
N GLY A 264 9.30 -0.97 -18.67
CA GLY A 264 9.90 -2.29 -18.45
C GLY A 264 9.75 -2.78 -17.02
N GLU A 265 10.01 -1.93 -16.02
CA GLU A 265 9.82 -2.30 -14.60
C GLU A 265 8.34 -2.46 -14.20
N ARG A 266 7.45 -1.63 -14.77
CA ARG A 266 6.00 -1.75 -14.54
C ARG A 266 5.45 -3.05 -15.13
N ASP A 267 5.82 -3.35 -16.37
CA ASP A 267 5.42 -4.59 -17.04
C ASP A 267 6.09 -5.78 -16.36
N ALA A 268 7.33 -5.66 -15.88
CA ALA A 268 7.99 -6.71 -15.09
C ALA A 268 7.26 -7.02 -13.77
N ILE A 269 6.62 -6.04 -13.12
CA ILE A 269 5.84 -6.26 -11.89
C ILE A 269 4.42 -6.74 -12.19
N ALA A 270 3.77 -6.22 -13.23
CA ALA A 270 2.49 -6.73 -13.66
C ALA A 270 2.61 -8.19 -14.14
N ASP A 271 3.66 -8.49 -14.91
CA ASP A 271 3.96 -9.82 -15.45
C ASP A 271 4.84 -10.67 -14.55
N SER A 272 5.17 -10.16 -13.37
CA SER A 272 5.72 -10.98 -12.30
C SER A 272 4.72 -12.09 -11.96
N ASP A 273 5.23 -13.23 -11.50
CA ASP A 273 4.39 -14.34 -11.07
C ASP A 273 3.40 -13.89 -9.98
N GLN A 274 3.75 -12.85 -9.21
CA GLN A 274 2.94 -12.22 -8.18
C GLN A 274 1.79 -11.37 -8.77
N GLY A 275 2.08 -10.52 -9.77
CA GLY A 275 1.07 -9.69 -10.44
C GLY A 275 0.09 -10.49 -11.29
N LYS A 276 0.58 -11.57 -11.93
CA LYS A 276 -0.24 -12.53 -12.68
C LYS A 276 -1.17 -13.32 -11.76
N SER A 277 -0.65 -13.86 -10.66
CA SER A 277 -1.46 -14.60 -9.68
C SER A 277 -2.48 -13.70 -8.99
N PHE A 278 -2.13 -12.44 -8.69
CA PHE A 278 -3.09 -11.46 -8.16
C PHE A 278 -4.22 -11.15 -9.15
N ARG A 279 -3.91 -10.93 -10.44
CA ARG A 279 -4.93 -10.69 -11.48
C ARG A 279 -5.86 -11.88 -11.64
N ALA A 280 -5.31 -13.09 -11.80
CA ALA A 280 -6.10 -14.32 -11.93
C ALA A 280 -7.04 -14.53 -10.73
N PHE A 281 -6.54 -14.23 -9.52
CA PHE A 281 -7.34 -14.26 -8.30
C PHE A 281 -8.40 -13.16 -8.24
N TRP A 282 -8.09 -11.94 -8.66
CA TRP A 282 -9.08 -10.85 -8.71
C TRP A 282 -10.19 -11.14 -9.72
N ASP A 283 -9.83 -11.66 -10.89
CA ASP A 283 -10.76 -12.12 -11.92
C ASP A 283 -11.64 -13.27 -11.41
N PHE A 284 -11.07 -14.17 -10.59
CA PHE A 284 -11.82 -15.19 -9.88
C PHE A 284 -12.83 -14.57 -8.90
N LEU A 285 -12.41 -13.60 -8.08
CA LEU A 285 -13.27 -12.94 -7.10
C LEU A 285 -14.38 -12.12 -7.75
N LEU A 286 -14.18 -11.61 -8.96
CA LEU A 286 -15.19 -10.89 -9.74
C LEU A 286 -16.28 -11.82 -10.33
N SER A 287 -16.06 -13.14 -10.35
CA SER A 287 -17.02 -14.10 -10.88
C SER A 287 -18.21 -14.29 -9.94
N SER A 288 -19.38 -13.78 -10.33
CA SER A 288 -20.64 -13.92 -9.56
C SER A 288 -20.98 -15.37 -9.21
N ARG A 289 -20.80 -16.30 -10.16
CA ARG A 289 -21.04 -17.74 -9.94
C ARG A 289 -20.18 -18.32 -8.82
N ARG A 290 -18.90 -17.95 -8.75
CA ARG A 290 -17.98 -18.47 -7.72
C ARG A 290 -18.24 -17.83 -6.36
N GLN A 291 -18.66 -16.57 -6.32
CA GLN A 291 -19.09 -15.91 -5.08
C GLN A 291 -20.34 -16.58 -4.49
N GLU A 292 -21.33 -16.89 -5.33
CA GLU A 292 -22.55 -17.60 -4.90
C GLU A 292 -22.21 -18.99 -4.36
N GLU A 293 -21.34 -19.72 -5.06
CA GLU A 293 -20.87 -21.04 -4.62
C GLU A 293 -20.13 -20.97 -3.28
N LEU A 294 -19.19 -20.03 -3.13
CA LEU A 294 -18.45 -19.81 -1.88
C LEU A 294 -19.39 -19.44 -0.72
N THR A 295 -20.40 -18.61 -0.99
CA THR A 295 -21.41 -18.23 0.01
C THR A 295 -22.23 -19.45 0.45
N GLY A 296 -22.65 -20.28 -0.50
CA GLY A 296 -23.37 -21.52 -0.21
C GLY A 296 -22.54 -22.51 0.62
N LEU A 297 -21.26 -22.69 0.28
CA LEU A 297 -20.33 -23.55 1.03
C LEU A 297 -20.12 -23.03 2.45
N LEU A 298 -19.90 -21.74 2.63
CA LEU A 298 -19.75 -21.12 3.95
C LEU A 298 -21.01 -21.27 4.80
N ASP A 299 -22.19 -21.06 4.24
CA ASP A 299 -23.45 -21.23 4.96
C ASP A 299 -23.66 -22.69 5.42
N ARG A 300 -23.31 -23.66 4.56
CA ARG A 300 -23.39 -25.08 4.91
C ARG A 300 -22.39 -25.47 5.99
N VAL A 301 -21.16 -24.99 5.91
CA VAL A 301 -20.10 -25.29 6.90
C VAL A 301 -20.40 -24.62 8.24
N LEU A 302 -20.85 -23.37 8.26
CA LEU A 302 -21.16 -22.63 9.50
C LEU A 302 -22.39 -23.18 10.25
N THR A 303 -23.25 -23.95 9.59
CA THR A 303 -24.41 -24.61 10.21
C THR A 303 -24.08 -25.99 10.81
N LEU A 304 -22.86 -26.51 10.60
CA LEU A 304 -22.45 -27.79 11.17
C LEU A 304 -22.32 -27.71 12.70
N PRO A 305 -22.80 -28.71 13.48
CA PRO A 305 -22.76 -28.67 14.95
C PRO A 305 -21.35 -28.48 15.52
N ALA A 306 -20.38 -29.24 15.00
CA ALA A 306 -18.98 -29.17 15.43
C ALA A 306 -18.35 -27.79 15.21
N ILE A 307 -18.82 -27.03 14.22
CA ILE A 307 -18.33 -25.67 13.91
C ILE A 307 -19.12 -24.63 14.69
N THR A 308 -20.40 -24.86 14.94
CA THR A 308 -21.22 -24.01 15.83
C THR A 308 -20.63 -23.99 17.25
N ASP A 309 -20.08 -25.12 17.72
CA ASP A 309 -19.37 -25.22 19.01
C ASP A 309 -18.14 -24.31 19.10
N LEU A 310 -17.44 -24.07 17.98
CA LEU A 310 -16.29 -23.15 17.92
C LEU A 310 -16.70 -21.68 18.07
N LYS A 311 -18.01 -21.36 17.99
CA LYS A 311 -18.57 -20.00 18.02
C LYS A 311 -17.81 -19.04 17.07
N PRO A 312 -17.76 -19.34 15.77
CA PRO A 312 -17.08 -18.48 14.79
C PRO A 312 -17.68 -17.07 14.80
N ASP A 313 -16.85 -16.06 14.56
CA ASP A 313 -17.32 -14.68 14.46
C ASP A 313 -18.33 -14.56 13.31
N SER A 314 -19.40 -13.80 13.54
CA SER A 314 -20.38 -13.38 12.53
C SER A 314 -19.75 -12.80 11.25
N ARG A 315 -18.57 -12.17 11.35
CA ARG A 315 -17.80 -11.67 10.20
C ARG A 315 -17.30 -12.79 9.27
N THR A 316 -17.12 -14.00 9.78
CA THR A 316 -16.64 -15.17 9.01
C THR A 316 -17.53 -15.46 7.79
N ARG A 317 -18.84 -15.25 7.95
CA ARG A 317 -19.83 -15.43 6.88
C ARG A 317 -19.63 -14.44 5.72
N ARG A 318 -18.97 -13.31 5.97
CA ARG A 318 -18.78 -12.20 5.02
C ARG A 318 -17.32 -12.03 4.58
N VAL A 319 -16.48 -13.02 4.82
CA VAL A 319 -15.04 -12.97 4.50
C VAL A 319 -14.78 -12.65 3.01
N HIS A 320 -15.63 -13.13 2.11
CA HIS A 320 -15.51 -12.85 0.68
C HIS A 320 -15.79 -11.37 0.32
N TYR A 321 -16.67 -10.69 1.07
CA TYR A 321 -16.86 -9.24 0.92
C TYR A 321 -15.65 -8.46 1.41
N ASP A 322 -15.06 -8.88 2.54
CA ASP A 322 -13.84 -8.26 3.06
C ASP A 322 -12.68 -8.40 2.04
N TRP A 323 -12.57 -9.55 1.35
CA TRP A 323 -11.59 -9.73 0.26
C TRP A 323 -11.86 -8.82 -0.95
N MET A 324 -13.13 -8.65 -1.32
CA MET A 324 -13.53 -7.78 -2.43
C MET A 324 -13.25 -6.31 -2.12
N GLU A 325 -13.56 -5.85 -0.92
CA GLU A 325 -13.25 -4.47 -0.49
C GLU A 325 -11.74 -4.22 -0.47
N ALA A 326 -10.96 -5.16 0.07
CA ALA A 326 -9.49 -5.05 0.12
C ALA A 326 -8.87 -5.01 -1.29
N GLY A 327 -9.33 -5.88 -2.20
CA GLY A 327 -8.82 -5.88 -3.57
C GLY A 327 -9.28 -4.68 -4.39
N GLU A 328 -10.49 -4.16 -4.18
CA GLU A 328 -10.96 -2.94 -4.84
C GLU A 328 -10.14 -1.73 -4.38
N HIS A 329 -9.84 -1.64 -3.09
CA HIS A 329 -8.97 -0.59 -2.55
C HIS A 329 -7.56 -0.65 -3.15
N THR A 330 -6.99 -1.86 -3.27
CA THR A 330 -5.68 -2.09 -3.89
C THR A 330 -5.69 -1.64 -5.35
N GLN A 331 -6.71 -2.05 -6.12
CA GLN A 331 -6.87 -1.67 -7.53
C GLN A 331 -7.02 -0.16 -7.73
N ARG A 332 -7.85 0.52 -6.92
CA ARG A 332 -7.99 1.98 -6.99
C ARG A 332 -6.66 2.69 -6.71
N THR A 333 -5.90 2.21 -5.73
CA THR A 333 -4.58 2.76 -5.39
C THR A 333 -3.60 2.59 -6.55
N VAL A 334 -3.53 1.39 -7.13
CA VAL A 334 -2.67 1.12 -8.31
C VAL A 334 -3.08 1.97 -9.52
N ALA A 335 -4.38 2.13 -9.77
CA ALA A 335 -4.89 2.98 -10.85
C ALA A 335 -4.56 4.46 -10.64
N ALA A 336 -4.72 4.98 -9.42
CA ALA A 336 -4.40 6.36 -9.08
C ALA A 336 -2.90 6.65 -9.24
N LEU A 337 -2.03 5.74 -8.77
CA LEU A 337 -0.58 5.84 -8.94
C LEU A 337 -0.20 5.82 -10.44
N SER A 338 -0.79 4.91 -11.21
CA SER A 338 -0.56 4.84 -12.67
C SER A 338 -0.98 6.12 -13.39
N GLN A 339 -2.12 6.70 -13.02
CA GLN A 339 -2.61 7.95 -13.59
C GLN A 339 -1.72 9.14 -13.21
N GLN A 340 -1.23 9.18 -11.96
CA GLN A 340 -0.34 10.24 -11.50
C GLN A 340 1.01 10.20 -12.23
N LEU A 341 1.58 9.01 -12.45
CA LEU A 341 2.81 8.84 -13.22
C LEU A 341 2.63 9.32 -14.67
N ARG A 342 1.53 8.91 -15.32
CA ARG A 342 1.20 9.35 -16.69
C ARG A 342 1.09 10.88 -16.76
N ARG A 343 0.33 11.49 -15.84
CA ARG A 343 0.18 12.96 -15.80
C ARG A 343 1.51 13.67 -15.59
N PHE A 344 2.39 13.13 -14.73
CA PHE A 344 3.71 13.72 -14.50
C PHE A 344 4.60 13.67 -15.74
N LEU A 345 4.58 12.56 -16.48
CA LEU A 345 5.27 12.42 -17.77
C LEU A 345 4.70 13.34 -18.85
N ASP A 346 3.37 13.54 -18.85
CA ASP A 346 2.69 14.45 -19.77
C ASP A 346 3.00 15.92 -19.46
N ASP A 347 3.05 16.30 -18.17
CA ASP A 347 3.30 17.68 -17.72
C ASP A 347 4.75 18.15 -18.02
N GLN A 348 5.76 17.26 -17.91
CA GLN A 348 7.13 17.61 -18.31
C GLN A 348 7.28 17.79 -19.82
N ALA A 349 6.57 16.99 -20.63
CA ALA A 349 6.57 17.14 -22.09
C ALA A 349 6.04 18.52 -22.52
N TRP A 350 5.08 19.08 -21.78
CA TRP A 350 4.57 20.41 -22.03
C TRP A 350 5.61 21.50 -21.74
N LEU A 351 6.40 21.37 -20.66
CA LEU A 351 7.45 22.32 -20.31
C LEU A 351 8.63 22.28 -21.28
N GLU A 352 9.06 21.10 -21.73
CA GLU A 352 10.12 20.96 -22.73
C GLU A 352 9.67 21.46 -24.10
N ASN A 353 8.46 21.10 -24.55
CA ASN A 353 7.91 21.61 -25.80
C ASN A 353 7.73 23.13 -25.77
N ARG A 354 7.33 23.69 -24.62
CA ARG A 354 7.29 25.14 -24.43
C ARG A 354 8.67 25.76 -24.52
N ARG A 355 9.70 25.16 -23.91
CA ARG A 355 11.07 25.65 -24.01
C ARG A 355 11.63 25.59 -25.43
N ILE A 356 11.32 24.54 -26.20
CA ILE A 356 11.67 24.45 -27.62
C ILE A 356 11.02 25.59 -28.41
N MET A 357 9.72 25.83 -28.17
CA MET A 357 9.02 26.94 -28.80
C MET A 357 9.57 28.30 -28.40
N ASP A 358 9.93 28.50 -27.12
CA ASP A 358 10.54 29.75 -26.65
C ASP A 358 11.92 29.98 -27.30
N ILE A 359 12.72 28.92 -27.49
CA ILE A 359 14.00 28.99 -28.21
C ILE A 359 13.77 29.32 -29.69
N LEU A 360 12.81 28.68 -30.36
CA LEU A 360 12.49 28.96 -31.76
C LEU A 360 12.01 30.40 -31.96
N HIS A 361 11.06 30.87 -31.13
CA HIS A 361 10.61 32.27 -31.16
C HIS A 361 11.76 33.24 -30.83
N GLY A 362 12.68 32.84 -29.94
CA GLY A 362 13.90 33.59 -29.64
C GLY A 362 14.84 33.70 -30.84
N ILE A 363 14.99 32.62 -31.62
CA ILE A 363 15.76 32.60 -32.87
C ILE A 363 15.07 33.48 -33.93
N GLU A 364 13.76 33.34 -34.11
CA GLU A 364 12.97 34.14 -35.07
C GLU A 364 13.03 35.64 -34.74
N SER A 365 12.86 36.01 -33.47
CA SER A 365 12.95 37.41 -33.02
C SER A 365 14.33 38.01 -33.28
N LYS A 366 15.40 37.25 -32.98
CA LYS A 366 16.78 37.68 -33.26
C LYS A 366 17.05 37.78 -34.76
N ALA A 367 16.54 36.85 -35.57
CA ALA A 367 16.65 36.87 -37.02
C ALA A 367 15.91 38.08 -37.63
N LEU A 368 14.70 38.40 -37.14
CA LEU A 368 13.94 39.57 -37.55
C LEU A 368 14.64 40.89 -37.19
N ALA A 369 15.26 40.97 -36.00
CA ALA A 369 16.02 42.13 -35.58
C ALA A 369 17.26 42.40 -36.46
N LEU A 370 17.85 41.35 -37.03
CA LEU A 370 19.01 41.42 -37.93
C LEU A 370 18.64 41.63 -39.40
N ARG A 371 17.34 41.71 -39.75
CA ARG A 371 16.87 41.87 -41.13
C ARG A 371 17.39 43.13 -41.81
N ASP A 372 17.40 44.25 -41.09
CA ASP A 372 17.72 45.56 -41.64
C ASP A 372 19.24 45.86 -41.59
N ALA A 373 20.03 45.00 -40.93
CA ALA A 373 21.48 45.05 -40.85
C ALA A 373 22.08 43.63 -40.87
N PRO A 374 22.01 42.92 -42.01
CA PRO A 374 22.53 41.57 -42.10
C PRO A 374 24.05 41.59 -41.86
N PRO A 375 24.60 40.70 -41.01
CA PRO A 375 26.03 40.63 -40.79
C PRO A 375 26.76 40.34 -42.10
N ALA A 376 27.80 41.14 -42.40
CA ALA A 376 28.59 40.99 -43.61
C ALA A 376 29.64 39.86 -43.43
N GLY A 377 29.56 38.83 -44.27
CA GLY A 377 30.47 37.67 -44.26
C GLY A 377 29.73 36.33 -44.11
N ASN A 378 30.47 35.22 -44.03
CA ASN A 378 29.89 33.93 -43.65
C ASN A 378 29.47 33.99 -42.17
N VAL A 379 28.17 33.90 -41.92
CA VAL A 379 27.59 33.96 -40.56
C VAL A 379 27.82 32.66 -39.80
N MET A 380 27.77 31.54 -40.53
CA MET A 380 27.96 30.20 -40.02
C MET A 380 28.48 29.30 -41.14
N GLU A 381 29.42 28.43 -40.81
CA GLU A 381 29.84 27.35 -41.68
C GLU A 381 29.11 26.09 -41.22
N MET A 382 28.40 25.43 -42.13
CA MET A 382 27.82 24.12 -41.89
C MET A 382 28.74 23.09 -42.50
N ALA A 383 29.10 22.07 -41.72
CA ALA A 383 29.86 20.94 -42.25
C ALA A 383 29.06 20.31 -43.40
N GLU A 384 29.71 20.13 -44.55
CA GLU A 384 29.14 19.41 -45.66
C GLU A 384 28.96 17.94 -45.27
N ALA A 385 27.96 17.27 -45.83
CA ALA A 385 27.69 15.87 -45.52
C ALA A 385 28.90 15.00 -45.92
N CYS A 386 29.71 14.60 -44.94
CA CYS A 386 30.84 13.69 -45.11
C CYS A 386 30.58 12.37 -44.39
N ALA A 387 31.23 11.31 -44.85
CA ALA A 387 31.33 10.08 -44.09
C ALA A 387 32.53 10.21 -43.14
N ASP A 388 32.30 10.05 -41.83
CA ASP A 388 33.38 9.93 -40.86
C ASP A 388 34.10 8.59 -41.08
N ILE A 389 35.38 8.65 -41.44
CA ILE A 389 36.23 7.48 -41.62
C ILE A 389 37.09 7.34 -40.36
N GLU A 390 36.57 6.62 -39.37
CA GLU A 390 37.34 6.28 -38.16
C GLU A 390 38.21 5.04 -38.41
N LEU A 391 39.53 5.18 -38.34
CA LEU A 391 40.44 4.05 -38.41
C LEU A 391 40.52 3.34 -37.05
N ALA A 392 40.66 2.01 -37.04
CA ALA A 392 40.71 1.22 -35.81
C ALA A 392 41.83 1.63 -34.83
N MET A 393 42.89 2.27 -35.33
CA MET A 393 44.03 2.78 -34.55
C MET A 393 43.86 4.22 -34.07
N GLU A 394 42.82 4.94 -34.51
CA GLU A 394 42.53 6.34 -34.13
C GLU A 394 41.65 6.43 -32.87
N ARG A 395 41.16 5.29 -32.35
CA ARG A 395 40.46 5.26 -31.08
C ARG A 395 41.39 5.77 -29.97
N PRO A 396 41.09 6.90 -29.32
CA PRO A 396 41.90 7.37 -28.21
C PRO A 396 41.85 6.34 -27.08
N LEU A 397 42.94 6.22 -26.33
CA LEU A 397 42.96 5.42 -25.11
C LEU A 397 41.88 5.95 -24.15
N PHE A 398 41.24 5.03 -23.44
CA PHE A 398 40.16 5.33 -22.50
C PHE A 398 40.54 6.52 -21.61
N THR A 399 39.79 7.62 -21.74
CA THR A 399 39.95 8.81 -20.91
C THR A 399 38.89 8.76 -19.82
N PRO A 400 39.27 8.66 -18.53
CA PRO A 400 38.30 8.57 -17.45
C PRO A 400 37.44 9.84 -17.40
N VAL A 401 36.13 9.65 -17.28
CA VAL A 401 35.15 10.74 -17.21
C VAL A 401 35.44 11.57 -15.96
N ILE A 402 35.80 12.85 -16.14
CA ILE A 402 35.96 13.78 -15.03
C ILE A 402 34.57 13.98 -14.43
N LYS A 403 34.31 13.39 -13.26
CA LYS A 403 33.13 13.72 -12.46
C LYS A 403 33.32 15.16 -11.97
N PRO A 404 32.51 16.14 -12.43
CA PRO A 404 32.61 17.48 -11.87
C PRO A 404 32.14 17.38 -10.42
N VAL A 405 33.04 17.70 -9.48
CA VAL A 405 32.65 17.94 -8.11
C VAL A 405 32.01 19.33 -8.12
N ILE A 406 30.68 19.37 -8.17
CA ILE A 406 29.93 20.59 -7.86
C ILE A 406 30.24 20.87 -6.40
N ALA A 407 31.14 21.83 -6.15
CA ALA A 407 31.36 22.32 -4.81
C ALA A 407 30.01 22.83 -4.29
N ASP A 408 29.58 22.35 -3.12
CA ASP A 408 28.40 22.80 -2.39
C ASP A 408 28.32 24.34 -2.44
N LEU A 409 27.54 24.85 -3.39
CA LEU A 409 27.04 26.20 -3.31
C LEU A 409 26.01 26.15 -2.20
N ALA A 410 26.39 26.69 -1.04
CA ALA A 410 25.46 26.93 0.05
C ALA A 410 24.23 27.61 -0.54
N LEU A 411 23.07 26.93 -0.43
CA LEU A 411 21.77 27.47 -0.79
C LEU A 411 21.63 28.83 -0.13
N GLN A 412 21.76 29.90 -0.92
CA GLN A 412 21.35 31.22 -0.47
C GLN A 412 19.84 31.17 -0.34
N ALA A 413 19.36 31.18 0.89
CA ALA A 413 17.97 31.49 1.18
C ALA A 413 17.65 32.80 0.45
N GLY A 414 16.76 32.72 -0.55
CA GLY A 414 16.25 33.91 -1.22
C GLY A 414 15.62 34.83 -0.17
N ASP A 415 15.82 36.14 -0.36
CA ASP A 415 15.24 37.20 0.46
C ASP A 415 13.78 36.90 0.85
N GLU A 416 13.47 37.02 2.14
CA GLU A 416 12.16 36.79 2.75
C GLU A 416 11.06 37.79 2.32
N ASP A 417 11.29 38.61 1.30
CA ASP A 417 10.35 39.63 0.82
C ASP A 417 9.62 39.26 -0.48
N ILE A 418 9.52 37.97 -0.81
CA ILE A 418 8.53 37.50 -1.79
C ILE A 418 7.31 37.00 -1.03
N ASP A 419 6.25 37.82 -1.03
CA ASP A 419 4.94 37.48 -0.45
C ASP A 419 4.49 36.07 -0.90
N PRO A 420 4.54 35.05 -0.02
CA PRO A 420 4.16 33.68 -0.35
C PRO A 420 2.70 33.56 -0.78
N SER A 421 1.87 34.57 -0.50
CA SER A 421 0.49 34.68 -0.94
C SER A 421 0.35 34.64 -2.46
N ALA A 422 1.35 35.09 -3.22
CA ALA A 422 1.35 35.04 -4.68
C ALA A 422 1.44 33.60 -5.23
N LEU A 423 2.05 32.67 -4.48
CA LEU A 423 2.09 31.24 -4.81
C LEU A 423 0.78 30.53 -4.48
N PHE A 424 0.01 31.04 -3.50
CA PHE A 424 -1.31 30.52 -3.12
C PHE A 424 -2.48 31.22 -3.84
N GLY A 425 -2.22 32.28 -4.61
CA GLY A 425 -3.21 33.00 -5.42
C GLY A 425 -3.72 32.25 -6.66
N GLN A 426 -3.58 30.93 -6.71
CA GLN A 426 -4.23 30.13 -7.74
C GLN A 426 -5.71 29.99 -7.38
N VAL A 427 -6.54 30.76 -8.08
CA VAL A 427 -8.00 30.60 -8.05
C VAL A 427 -8.33 29.21 -8.61
N VAL A 428 -8.48 28.23 -7.72
CA VAL A 428 -8.82 26.85 -8.08
C VAL A 428 -10.28 26.81 -8.52
N VAL A 429 -10.48 26.68 -9.84
CA VAL A 429 -11.81 26.49 -10.42
C VAL A 429 -12.20 25.02 -10.33
N ASP A 430 -13.24 24.73 -9.56
CA ASP A 430 -13.81 23.39 -9.46
C ASP A 430 -14.58 23.04 -10.74
N LYS A 431 -13.88 22.37 -11.67
CA LYS A 431 -14.45 21.93 -12.96
C LYS A 431 -15.66 21.00 -12.76
N ALA A 432 -15.68 20.16 -11.72
CA ALA A 432 -16.78 19.23 -11.48
C ALA A 432 -18.08 19.96 -11.09
N ARG A 433 -17.97 21.08 -10.36
CA ARG A 433 -19.10 21.96 -10.07
C ARG A 433 -19.69 22.56 -11.35
N LEU A 434 -18.85 23.05 -12.26
CA LEU A 434 -19.29 23.64 -13.54
C LEU A 434 -19.96 22.61 -14.45
N THR A 435 -19.40 21.40 -14.57
CA THR A 435 -20.01 20.29 -15.31
C THR A 435 -21.39 19.92 -14.74
N ARG A 436 -21.53 19.90 -13.41
CA ARG A 436 -22.82 19.60 -12.75
C ARG A 436 -23.85 20.69 -13.03
N HIS A 437 -23.43 21.96 -13.03
CA HIS A 437 -24.30 23.09 -13.37
C HIS A 437 -24.81 23.01 -14.81
N ILE A 438 -23.92 22.75 -15.79
CA ILE A 438 -24.32 22.53 -17.19
C ILE A 438 -25.30 21.36 -17.29
N ARG A 439 -25.01 20.24 -16.62
CA ARG A 439 -25.89 19.06 -16.62
C ARG A 439 -27.27 19.37 -16.05
N HIS A 440 -27.35 20.10 -14.95
CA HIS A 440 -28.63 20.48 -14.34
C HIS A 440 -29.43 21.38 -15.28
N ALA A 441 -28.80 22.34 -15.97
CA ALA A 441 -29.48 23.18 -16.94
C ALA A 441 -29.96 22.39 -18.18
N LEU A 442 -29.19 21.38 -18.61
CA LEU A 442 -29.52 20.49 -19.73
C LEU A 442 -30.53 19.37 -19.37
N GLN A 443 -30.93 19.24 -18.11
CA GLN A 443 -32.03 18.34 -17.73
C GLN A 443 -33.39 18.92 -18.13
N ASP A 444 -33.55 20.24 -18.01
CA ASP A 444 -34.80 20.94 -18.30
C ASP A 444 -34.88 21.46 -19.75
N ARG A 445 -33.73 21.63 -20.42
CA ARG A 445 -33.64 22.20 -21.78
C ARG A 445 -32.69 21.38 -22.67
N ALA A 446 -33.03 21.25 -23.95
CA ALA A 446 -32.19 20.52 -24.92
C ALA A 446 -30.90 21.28 -25.31
N GLN A 447 -30.90 22.61 -25.16
CA GLN A 447 -29.76 23.48 -25.41
C GLN A 447 -29.77 24.65 -24.42
N VAL A 448 -28.59 25.12 -24.01
CA VAL A 448 -28.42 26.29 -23.14
C VAL A 448 -27.18 27.07 -23.56
N THR A 449 -27.25 28.40 -23.59
CA THR A 449 -26.08 29.24 -23.90
C THR A 449 -25.25 29.52 -22.65
N LEU A 450 -23.96 29.82 -22.84
CA LEU A 450 -23.09 30.23 -21.74
C LEU A 450 -23.59 31.52 -21.07
N GLY A 451 -24.17 32.47 -21.81
CA GLY A 451 -24.79 33.66 -21.24
C GLY A 451 -25.99 33.35 -20.33
N GLU A 452 -26.83 32.39 -20.71
CA GLU A 452 -27.96 31.94 -19.88
C GLU A 452 -27.48 31.27 -18.58
N LEU A 453 -26.43 30.44 -18.66
CA LEU A 453 -25.82 29.78 -17.49
C LEU A 453 -25.21 30.80 -16.51
N VAL A 454 -24.54 31.83 -17.02
CA VAL A 454 -23.95 32.88 -16.17
C VAL A 454 -25.04 33.75 -15.54
N THR A 455 -26.21 33.85 -16.18
CA THR A 455 -27.37 34.58 -15.64
C THR A 455 -28.07 33.77 -14.54
N SER A 456 -28.17 32.44 -14.69
CA SER A 456 -28.75 31.57 -13.65
C SER A 456 -27.85 31.43 -12.43
N GLN A 457 -26.53 31.37 -12.64
CA GLN A 457 -25.54 31.33 -11.58
C GLN A 457 -24.36 32.26 -11.92
N PRO A 458 -24.22 33.41 -11.22
CA PRO A 458 -23.15 34.35 -11.51
C PRO A 458 -21.77 33.75 -11.20
N LEU A 459 -20.77 34.13 -12.01
CA LEU A 459 -19.39 33.69 -11.85
C LEU A 459 -18.83 34.14 -10.49
N GLN A 460 -18.33 33.20 -9.71
CA GLN A 460 -17.75 33.45 -8.38
C GLN A 460 -16.25 33.76 -8.48
N GLN A 461 -15.58 33.17 -9.46
CA GLN A 461 -14.13 33.27 -9.65
C GLN A 461 -13.75 34.10 -10.90
N GLY A 462 -14.73 34.76 -11.50
CA GLY A 462 -14.55 35.70 -12.61
C GLY A 462 -14.01 35.06 -13.88
N LEU A 463 -12.94 35.63 -14.45
CA LEU A 463 -12.40 35.23 -15.76
C LEU A 463 -11.90 33.78 -15.76
N ALA A 464 -11.34 33.30 -14.65
CA ALA A 464 -10.85 31.91 -14.55
C ALA A 464 -11.98 30.90 -14.73
N GLU A 465 -13.15 31.18 -14.16
CA GLU A 465 -14.34 30.34 -14.30
C GLU A 465 -14.92 30.40 -15.72
N LEU A 466 -14.88 31.57 -16.37
CA LEU A 466 -15.32 31.74 -17.76
C LEU A 466 -14.41 30.97 -18.74
N VAL A 467 -13.09 31.03 -18.56
CA VAL A 467 -12.14 30.23 -19.36
C VAL A 467 -12.34 28.74 -19.08
N ALA A 468 -12.63 28.36 -17.83
CA ALA A 468 -12.95 26.98 -17.51
C ALA A 468 -14.20 26.49 -18.24
N TYR A 469 -15.28 27.29 -18.33
CA TYR A 469 -16.47 26.95 -19.12
C TYR A 469 -16.17 26.69 -20.61
N LEU A 470 -15.22 27.45 -21.19
CA LEU A 470 -14.79 27.27 -22.58
C LEU A 470 -13.93 26.02 -22.80
N GLN A 471 -13.21 25.56 -21.76
CA GLN A 471 -12.35 24.38 -21.81
C GLN A 471 -13.08 23.07 -21.43
N LEU A 472 -14.34 23.14 -21.01
CA LEU A 472 -15.12 21.96 -20.64
C LEU A 472 -15.55 21.18 -21.89
N GLY A 473 -14.81 20.13 -22.22
CA GLY A 473 -15.29 19.03 -23.05
C GLY A 473 -15.72 17.86 -22.16
N SER A 474 -16.91 17.30 -22.39
CA SER A 474 -17.37 16.09 -21.69
C SER A 474 -18.03 15.12 -22.67
N GLU A 475 -18.02 13.83 -22.37
CA GLU A 475 -18.79 12.82 -23.15
C GLU A 475 -20.31 13.01 -23.03
N THR A 476 -20.79 13.83 -22.08
CA THR A 476 -22.21 13.97 -21.73
C THR A 476 -22.91 15.18 -22.34
N PHE A 477 -22.19 16.10 -22.95
CA PHE A 477 -22.76 17.25 -23.67
C PHE A 477 -21.77 17.71 -24.73
N SER A 478 -22.29 18.16 -25.87
CA SER A 478 -21.50 18.76 -26.94
C SER A 478 -21.48 20.28 -26.79
N THR A 479 -20.37 20.90 -27.16
CA THR A 479 -20.22 22.36 -27.18
C THR A 479 -20.12 22.82 -28.61
N VAL A 480 -21.06 23.66 -29.03
CA VAL A 480 -21.08 24.29 -30.36
C VAL A 480 -20.78 25.78 -30.19
N VAL A 481 -19.83 26.28 -30.96
CA VAL A 481 -19.44 27.69 -30.95
C VAL A 481 -19.95 28.33 -32.23
N ASP A 482 -20.78 29.35 -32.08
CA ASP A 482 -21.35 30.16 -33.16
C ASP A 482 -20.50 31.44 -33.28
N GLU A 483 -19.59 31.45 -34.26
CA GLU A 483 -18.62 32.53 -34.49
C GLU A 483 -19.25 33.81 -35.09
N ASP A 484 -20.42 33.69 -35.71
CA ASP A 484 -21.12 34.80 -36.39
C ASP A 484 -21.92 35.68 -35.41
N THR A 485 -22.23 35.18 -34.21
CA THR A 485 -22.98 35.91 -33.18
C THR A 485 -22.14 36.16 -31.92
N PRO A 486 -21.58 37.36 -31.73
CA PRO A 486 -20.83 37.68 -30.52
C PRO A 486 -21.76 37.97 -29.34
N GLU A 487 -21.55 37.26 -28.23
CA GLU A 487 -22.27 37.41 -26.96
C GLU A 487 -21.40 38.14 -25.92
N SER A 488 -22.00 39.03 -25.12
CA SER A 488 -21.28 39.75 -24.07
C SER A 488 -21.67 39.24 -22.68
N ILE A 489 -20.70 38.65 -21.99
CA ILE A 489 -20.87 38.13 -20.64
C ILE A 489 -20.31 39.13 -19.64
N ARG A 490 -21.11 39.49 -18.63
CA ARG A 490 -20.74 40.44 -17.57
C ARG A 490 -20.68 39.72 -16.23
N TRP A 491 -19.63 39.98 -15.46
CA TRP A 491 -19.51 39.47 -14.09
C TRP A 491 -18.93 40.54 -13.17
N GLN A 492 -19.22 40.41 -11.88
CA GLN A 492 -18.68 41.30 -10.86
C GLN A 492 -17.42 40.66 -10.24
N THR A 493 -16.36 41.45 -10.13
CA THR A 493 -15.14 41.05 -9.42
C THR A 493 -14.81 42.14 -8.41
N VAL A 494 -14.23 41.76 -7.27
CA VAL A 494 -13.70 42.72 -6.30
C VAL A 494 -12.27 43.05 -6.71
N ALA A 495 -11.95 44.34 -6.83
CA ALA A 495 -10.57 44.79 -7.03
C ALA A 495 -9.76 44.67 -5.73
N THR A 496 -8.44 44.75 -5.81
CA THR A 496 -7.53 44.79 -4.64
C THR A 496 -7.90 45.87 -3.61
N ASP A 497 -8.62 46.91 -4.04
CA ASP A 497 -9.05 48.03 -3.20
C ASP A 497 -10.46 47.85 -2.61
N GLY A 498 -11.06 46.65 -2.71
CA GLY A 498 -12.36 46.32 -2.13
C GLY A 498 -13.59 46.84 -2.89
N GLN A 499 -13.40 47.56 -4.00
CA GLN A 499 -14.51 48.03 -4.84
C GLN A 499 -14.99 46.94 -5.82
N ALA A 500 -16.32 46.83 -5.96
CA ALA A 500 -16.93 45.91 -6.92
C ALA A 500 -16.82 46.48 -8.34
N ILE A 501 -15.95 45.90 -9.16
CA ILE A 501 -15.79 46.24 -10.57
C ILE A 501 -16.60 45.26 -11.41
N THR A 502 -17.46 45.78 -12.28
CA THR A 502 -18.13 44.96 -13.29
C THR A 502 -17.21 44.84 -14.50
N ARG A 503 -16.79 43.61 -14.83
CA ARG A 503 -16.00 43.31 -16.03
C ARG A 503 -16.90 42.66 -17.08
N SER A 504 -16.63 42.94 -18.35
CA SER A 504 -17.32 42.33 -19.48
C SER A 504 -16.33 41.68 -20.44
N ALA A 505 -16.67 40.49 -20.93
CA ALA A 505 -15.97 39.83 -22.04
C ALA A 505 -16.92 39.72 -23.23
N ARG A 506 -16.37 39.79 -24.44
CA ARG A 506 -17.08 39.55 -25.70
C ARG A 506 -16.48 38.30 -26.32
N LEU A 507 -17.31 37.28 -26.52
CA LEU A 507 -16.91 35.99 -27.08
C LEU A 507 -17.96 35.51 -28.09
N PRO A 508 -17.59 34.64 -29.04
CA PRO A 508 -18.55 33.89 -29.85
C PRO A 508 -19.61 33.21 -29.00
N ARG A 509 -20.86 33.12 -29.46
CA ARG A 509 -21.93 32.50 -28.68
C ARG A 509 -21.62 31.01 -28.49
N VAL A 510 -21.49 30.59 -27.24
CA VAL A 510 -21.22 29.20 -26.88
C VAL A 510 -22.51 28.53 -26.45
N ILE A 511 -22.88 27.46 -27.15
CA ILE A 511 -24.10 26.69 -26.93
C ILE A 511 -23.69 25.30 -26.44
N PHE A 512 -24.23 24.91 -25.29
CA PHE A 512 -24.12 23.55 -24.79
C PHE A 512 -25.37 22.77 -25.21
N THR A 513 -25.17 21.63 -25.85
CA THR A 513 -26.22 20.73 -26.33
C THR A 513 -26.10 19.37 -25.67
N ARG A 514 -27.23 18.72 -25.40
CA ARG A 514 -27.27 17.39 -24.78
C ARG A 514 -26.64 16.31 -25.65
#